data_AF-T1AUP8-F1
#
_entry.id   AF-T1AUP8-F1
#
_cell.length_a   1.000
_cell.length_b   1.000
_cell.length_c   1.000
_cell.angle_alpha   90.00
_cell.angle_beta   90.00
_cell.angle_gamma   90.00
#
_symmetry.space_group_name_H-M   'P 1'
#
loop_
_entity.id
_entity.type
_entity.pdbx_description
1 polymer ?
#
loop_
_entity_poly.entity_id
_entity_poly.type
_entity_poly.pdbx_seq_one_letter_code
_entity_poly.pdbx_strand_id
1 'polypeptide(L)'
;DQAVVLFGGNDGPNRLADTWIFARDAWTNVTALGAQPPARWGMAMTYDSEDGYVLLVNGCNNGNFLHDVWEFSGTAWRALSTSNPPPATCGSALVDDPGAGYVLFYSGDTSGGPLTSTAVYAHGSWTLLINPPSSTISAVTTLLVAAFFIVLIGLFAWIARRARRKQFAALADGFPFPPGSPVTWIETPRQTGRGFGRMAFPRILMVVVLLPVVFLIGYSINLLAGIVIAITYGLLMIGFIAAGSTETIPKSIGITPN
;
A
#
# COMPACT_ATOMS: atom_id res chain seq x y z
N ASP A 1 -1.20 47.24 3.01
CA ASP A 1 -1.18 47.65 4.43
C ASP A 1 -0.46 46.62 5.28
N GLN A 2 0.40 47.05 6.21
CA GLN A 2 1.07 46.16 7.16
C GLN A 2 0.29 46.17 8.48
N ALA A 3 -0.50 45.13 8.72
CA ALA A 3 -1.26 44.97 9.94
C ALA A 3 -1.25 43.51 10.40
N VAL A 4 -1.36 43.29 11.71
CA VAL A 4 -1.58 41.96 12.30
C VAL A 4 -3.01 41.89 12.79
N VAL A 5 -3.69 40.80 12.46
CA VAL A 5 -5.05 40.53 12.94
C VAL A 5 -4.97 39.47 14.04
N LEU A 6 -5.58 39.78 15.18
CA LEU A 6 -5.78 38.87 16.29
C LEU A 6 -7.28 38.65 16.46
N PHE A 7 -7.69 37.41 16.66
CA PHE A 7 -9.06 37.06 16.94
C PHE A 7 -9.15 35.97 18.00
N GLY A 8 -10.15 36.09 18.87
CA GLY A 8 -10.55 35.06 19.81
C GLY A 8 -9.50 34.70 20.87
N GLY A 9 -9.56 33.46 21.35
CA GLY A 9 -8.69 32.97 22.44
C GLY A 9 -9.47 32.41 23.63
N ASN A 10 -8.76 32.19 24.73
CA ASN A 10 -9.29 31.57 25.95
C ASN A 10 -8.77 32.32 27.17
N ASP A 11 -9.66 32.92 27.95
CA ASP A 11 -9.34 33.64 29.20
C ASP A 11 -9.47 32.74 30.45
N GLY A 12 -9.75 31.45 30.25
CA GLY A 12 -10.01 30.45 31.28
C GLY A 12 -11.47 29.97 31.23
N PRO A 13 -12.42 30.72 31.81
CA PRO A 13 -13.83 30.35 31.78
C PRO A 13 -14.47 30.58 30.40
N ASN A 14 -14.04 31.61 29.66
CA ASN A 14 -14.68 32.06 28.44
C ASN A 14 -13.80 31.86 27.22
N ARG A 15 -14.48 31.69 26.09
CA ARG A 15 -13.86 31.76 24.77
C ARG A 15 -14.13 33.16 24.26
N LEU A 16 -13.12 33.77 23.67
CA LEU A 16 -13.19 35.14 23.22
C LEU A 16 -13.63 35.20 21.75
N ALA A 17 -14.28 36.30 21.37
CA ALA A 17 -14.71 36.61 20.01
C ALA A 17 -14.30 38.03 19.59
N ASP A 18 -13.41 38.65 20.35
CA ASP A 18 -12.92 39.98 20.03
C ASP A 18 -11.91 39.91 18.88
N THR A 19 -11.96 40.94 18.04
CA THR A 19 -11.01 41.14 16.93
C THR A 19 -10.19 42.38 17.21
N TRP A 20 -8.88 42.24 17.10
CA TRP A 20 -7.92 43.32 17.27
C TRP A 20 -7.02 43.44 16.05
N ILE A 21 -6.76 44.68 15.63
CA ILE A 21 -5.79 44.99 14.59
C ILE A 21 -4.61 45.70 15.25
N PHE A 22 -3.40 45.18 15.03
CA PHE A 22 -2.17 45.89 15.33
C PHE A 22 -1.66 46.57 14.07
N ALA A 23 -1.62 47.90 14.09
CA ALA A 23 -1.03 48.71 13.03
C ALA A 23 -0.48 50.00 13.62
N ARG A 24 0.61 50.52 13.06
CA ARG A 24 1.24 51.78 13.49
C ARG A 24 1.51 51.80 15.00
N ASP A 25 2.11 50.72 15.49
CA ASP A 25 2.49 50.53 16.90
C ASP A 25 1.33 50.58 17.92
N ALA A 26 0.10 50.38 17.47
CA ALA A 26 -1.08 50.40 18.33
C ALA A 26 -2.05 49.25 18.03
N TRP A 27 -2.63 48.69 19.10
CA TRP A 27 -3.76 47.76 19.01
C TRP A 27 -5.07 48.53 19.00
N THR A 28 -5.93 48.22 18.04
CA THR A 28 -7.29 48.76 17.92
C THR A 28 -8.30 47.62 17.93
N ASN A 29 -9.29 47.69 18.82
CA ASN A 29 -10.39 46.72 18.86
C ASN A 29 -11.42 47.06 17.78
N VAL A 30 -11.72 46.10 16.89
CA VAL A 30 -12.65 46.26 15.76
C VAL A 30 -13.86 45.33 15.84
N THR A 31 -14.11 44.73 17.00
CA THR A 31 -15.15 43.70 17.21
C THR A 31 -16.57 44.17 16.83
N ALA A 32 -16.88 45.47 16.98
CA ALA A 32 -18.23 45.98 16.74
C ALA A 32 -18.58 46.24 15.26
N LEU A 33 -17.66 45.98 14.32
CA LEU A 33 -17.77 46.49 12.94
C LEU A 33 -18.48 45.57 11.92
N GLY A 34 -19.33 44.64 12.36
CA GLY A 34 -20.15 43.84 11.44
C GLY A 34 -20.47 42.44 11.96
N ALA A 35 -20.63 41.50 11.01
CA ALA A 35 -20.68 40.08 11.34
C ALA A 35 -19.37 39.65 12.01
N GLN A 36 -19.44 38.68 12.92
CA GLN A 36 -18.29 38.19 13.68
C GLN A 36 -18.32 36.66 13.71
N PRO A 37 -17.17 35.99 13.62
CA PRO A 37 -17.09 34.58 13.92
C PRO A 37 -17.49 34.35 15.39
N PRO A 38 -18.14 33.23 15.74
CA PRO A 38 -18.42 32.93 17.13
C PRO A 38 -17.12 32.72 17.93
N ALA A 39 -17.24 32.96 19.24
CA ALA A 39 -16.16 32.80 20.21
C ALA A 39 -15.48 31.43 20.10
N ARG A 40 -14.15 31.41 19.97
CA ARG A 40 -13.39 30.18 19.74
C ARG A 40 -11.92 30.32 20.12
N TRP A 41 -11.25 29.19 20.22
CA TRP A 41 -9.81 29.04 20.38
C TRP A 41 -9.32 27.85 19.53
N GLY A 42 -8.01 27.72 19.33
CA GLY A 42 -7.43 26.63 18.53
C GLY A 42 -7.85 26.62 17.04
N MET A 43 -8.32 27.75 16.54
CA MET A 43 -8.55 28.01 15.12
C MET A 43 -7.23 28.20 14.39
N ALA A 44 -7.23 27.92 13.09
CA ALA A 44 -6.13 28.27 12.22
C ALA A 44 -6.41 29.59 11.52
N MET A 45 -5.38 30.43 11.37
CA MET A 45 -5.46 31.69 10.62
C MET A 45 -4.21 31.92 9.78
N THR A 46 -4.38 32.41 8.55
CA THR A 46 -3.27 32.89 7.70
C THR A 46 -3.78 34.01 6.78
N TYR A 47 -2.87 34.83 6.24
CA TYR A 47 -3.20 35.72 5.13
C TYR A 47 -3.10 34.94 3.83
N ASP A 48 -4.21 34.82 3.09
CA ASP A 48 -4.22 34.28 1.74
C ASP A 48 -3.79 35.41 0.79
N SER A 49 -2.57 35.31 0.28
CA SER A 49 -1.99 36.38 -0.55
C SER A 49 -2.58 36.44 -1.96
N GLU A 50 -3.16 35.34 -2.43
CA GLU A 50 -3.78 35.24 -3.75
C GLU A 50 -5.16 35.90 -3.76
N ASP A 51 -5.98 35.62 -2.74
CA ASP A 51 -7.33 36.20 -2.64
C ASP A 51 -7.39 37.51 -1.82
N GLY A 52 -6.32 37.85 -1.09
CA GLY A 52 -6.11 39.16 -0.48
C GLY A 52 -6.84 39.39 0.85
N TYR A 53 -7.13 38.34 1.63
CA TYR A 53 -7.77 38.43 2.94
C TYR A 53 -7.15 37.50 3.97
N VAL A 54 -7.42 37.74 5.25
CA VAL A 54 -7.06 36.79 6.31
C VAL A 54 -8.14 35.70 6.38
N LEU A 55 -7.73 34.45 6.19
CA LEU A 55 -8.56 33.27 6.27
C LEU A 55 -8.53 32.72 7.70
N LEU A 56 -9.71 32.47 8.28
CA LEU A 56 -9.90 31.77 9.55
C LEU A 56 -10.67 30.48 9.31
N VAL A 57 -10.16 29.37 9.85
CA VAL A 57 -10.76 28.04 9.71
C VAL A 57 -10.84 27.33 11.05
N ASN A 58 -11.96 26.66 11.27
CA ASN A 58 -12.19 25.75 12.39
C ASN A 58 -11.95 26.38 13.78
N GLY A 59 -11.47 25.58 14.73
CA GLY A 59 -11.35 25.92 16.14
C GLY A 59 -12.43 25.23 16.97
N CYS A 60 -12.39 25.46 18.27
CA CYS A 60 -13.37 24.91 19.19
C CYS A 60 -13.87 25.96 20.17
N ASN A 61 -15.06 25.73 20.70
CA ASN A 61 -15.62 26.48 21.82
C ASN A 61 -15.98 25.52 22.96
N ASN A 62 -16.83 25.94 23.89
CA ASN A 62 -17.26 25.10 25.01
C ASN A 62 -18.04 23.87 24.51
N GLY A 63 -17.32 22.78 24.25
CA GLY A 63 -17.87 21.47 23.89
C GLY A 63 -18.09 21.22 22.39
N ASN A 64 -17.84 22.19 21.51
CA ASN A 64 -18.07 22.03 20.07
C ASN A 64 -16.81 22.28 19.25
N PHE A 65 -16.63 21.43 18.23
CA PHE A 65 -15.69 21.66 17.13
C PHE A 65 -16.41 22.44 16.03
N LEU A 66 -15.78 23.51 15.57
CA LEU A 66 -16.30 24.39 14.53
C LEU A 66 -15.68 24.00 13.19
N HIS A 67 -16.45 24.15 12.12
CA HIS A 67 -16.07 23.82 10.74
C HIS A 67 -16.39 24.94 9.74
N ASP A 68 -16.68 26.12 10.27
CA ASP A 68 -16.95 27.31 9.48
C ASP A 68 -15.65 27.97 9.04
N VAL A 69 -15.77 28.68 7.91
CA VAL A 69 -14.68 29.41 7.27
C VAL A 69 -15.07 30.89 7.23
N TRP A 70 -14.13 31.74 7.61
CA TRP A 70 -14.34 33.19 7.64
C TRP A 70 -13.18 33.88 6.94
N GLU A 71 -13.51 34.93 6.18
CA GLU A 71 -12.52 35.87 5.69
C GLU A 71 -12.58 37.17 6.51
N PHE A 72 -11.43 37.80 6.69
CA PHE A 72 -11.32 39.14 7.23
C PHE A 72 -10.62 40.04 6.23
N SER A 73 -11.33 41.08 5.80
CA SER A 73 -10.82 42.09 4.85
C SER A 73 -11.23 43.49 5.30
N GLY A 74 -10.29 44.44 5.18
CA GLY A 74 -10.44 45.79 5.72
C GLY A 74 -10.56 45.78 7.25
N THR A 75 -11.80 45.78 7.76
CA THR A 75 -12.11 45.77 9.19
C THR A 75 -13.29 44.87 9.55
N ALA A 76 -13.73 43.99 8.64
CA ALA A 76 -14.94 43.21 8.81
C ALA A 76 -14.69 41.73 8.50
N TRP A 77 -15.40 40.88 9.25
CA TRP A 77 -15.48 39.46 8.95
C TRP A 77 -16.66 39.17 8.02
N ARG A 78 -16.48 38.18 7.15
CA ARG A 78 -17.55 37.59 6.34
C ARG A 78 -17.45 36.08 6.39
N ALA A 79 -18.57 35.42 6.66
CA ALA A 79 -18.66 33.98 6.56
C ALA A 79 -18.48 33.58 5.09
N LEU A 80 -17.55 32.66 4.83
CA LEU A 80 -17.21 32.26 3.49
C LEU A 80 -17.90 30.94 3.16
N SER A 81 -18.76 30.95 2.13
CA SER A 81 -19.33 29.72 1.60
C SER A 81 -18.29 29.03 0.73
N THR A 82 -17.73 27.93 1.21
CA THR A 82 -16.72 27.15 0.49
C THR A 82 -17.27 25.79 0.07
N SER A 83 -16.69 25.22 -0.98
CA SER A 83 -17.00 23.84 -1.36
C SER A 83 -16.05 22.86 -0.66
N ASN A 84 -16.59 21.74 -0.19
CA ASN A 84 -15.86 20.65 0.49
C ASN A 84 -15.01 21.08 1.70
N PRO A 85 -15.55 21.87 2.66
CA PRO A 85 -14.78 22.38 3.77
C PRO A 85 -14.10 21.25 4.57
N PRO A 86 -12.91 21.52 5.16
CA PRO A 86 -12.20 20.53 5.95
C PRO A 86 -13.02 20.11 7.19
N PRO A 87 -12.73 18.93 7.77
CA PRO A 87 -13.42 18.46 8.97
C PRO A 87 -13.31 19.43 10.15
N ALA A 88 -14.36 19.48 10.97
CA ALA A 88 -14.37 20.23 12.23
C ALA A 88 -13.25 19.76 13.15
N THR A 89 -12.27 20.62 13.44
CA THR A 89 -11.11 20.27 14.28
C THR A 89 -10.68 21.42 15.18
N CYS A 90 -9.93 21.11 16.25
CA CYS A 90 -9.29 22.11 17.09
C CYS A 90 -7.77 21.93 17.05
N GLY A 91 -7.01 23.01 17.05
CA GLY A 91 -5.55 22.98 16.89
C GLY A 91 -5.10 22.75 15.44
N SER A 92 -5.89 23.16 14.45
CA SER A 92 -5.50 23.10 13.04
C SER A 92 -4.38 24.11 12.73
N ALA A 93 -3.71 23.92 11.59
CA ALA A 93 -2.73 24.87 11.06
C ALA A 93 -3.06 25.29 9.62
N LEU A 94 -2.77 26.55 9.29
CA LEU A 94 -2.82 27.11 7.94
C LEU A 94 -1.50 27.78 7.59
N VAL A 95 -1.05 27.61 6.36
CA VAL A 95 0.15 28.26 5.83
C VAL A 95 -0.12 28.69 4.38
N ASP A 96 0.07 29.97 4.10
CA ASP A 96 0.02 30.51 2.74
C ASP A 96 1.25 30.11 1.93
N ASP A 97 1.05 29.64 0.70
CA ASP A 97 2.11 29.38 -0.28
C ASP A 97 1.84 30.19 -1.56
N PRO A 98 2.30 31.45 -1.63
CA PRO A 98 2.10 32.31 -2.80
C PRO A 98 2.76 31.75 -4.06
N GLY A 99 3.83 30.95 -3.91
CA GLY A 99 4.53 30.35 -5.05
C GLY A 99 3.73 29.23 -5.70
N ALA A 100 2.90 28.55 -4.91
CA ALA A 100 2.01 27.48 -5.37
C ALA A 100 0.57 27.96 -5.63
N GLY A 101 0.20 29.16 -5.17
CA GLY A 101 -1.12 29.77 -5.36
C GLY A 101 -2.22 29.14 -4.51
N TYR A 102 -1.89 28.67 -3.31
CA TYR A 102 -2.87 28.10 -2.39
C TYR A 102 -2.46 28.27 -0.92
N VAL A 103 -3.44 28.10 -0.03
CA VAL A 103 -3.22 27.93 1.41
C VAL A 103 -3.22 26.45 1.76
N LEU A 104 -2.17 25.97 2.42
CA LEU A 104 -2.06 24.61 2.94
C LEU A 104 -2.72 24.52 4.33
N PHE A 105 -3.57 23.53 4.51
CA PHE A 105 -4.23 23.20 5.77
C PHE A 105 -3.78 21.84 6.30
N TYR A 106 -3.52 21.78 7.60
CA TYR A 106 -3.34 20.53 8.33
C TYR A 106 -4.36 20.44 9.47
N SER A 107 -5.08 19.32 9.51
CA SER A 107 -6.15 19.09 10.48
C SER A 107 -5.63 18.96 11.91
N GLY A 108 -6.50 19.29 12.87
CA GLY A 108 -6.20 19.12 14.28
C GLY A 108 -6.97 17.96 14.92
N ASP A 109 -7.27 18.12 16.21
CA ASP A 109 -7.99 17.15 17.02
C ASP A 109 -9.50 17.18 16.81
N THR A 110 -10.12 16.01 16.91
CA THR A 110 -11.58 15.81 16.98
C THR A 110 -11.95 15.09 18.28
N SER A 111 -13.25 14.89 18.53
CA SER A 111 -13.72 14.02 19.61
C SER A 111 -13.26 12.55 19.46
N GLY A 112 -12.95 12.11 18.24
CA GLY A 112 -12.42 10.77 17.95
C GLY A 112 -10.90 10.67 18.00
N GLY A 113 -10.18 11.74 18.33
CA GLY A 113 -8.72 11.83 18.30
C GLY A 113 -8.17 12.72 17.18
N PRO A 114 -6.84 12.77 17.02
CA PRO A 114 -6.17 13.61 16.02
C PRO A 114 -6.52 13.14 14.61
N LEU A 115 -6.92 14.09 13.77
CA LEU A 115 -6.91 13.89 12.33
C LEU A 115 -5.55 14.30 11.77
N THR A 116 -5.13 13.62 10.71
CA THR A 116 -3.87 13.92 9.99
C THR A 116 -4.14 14.21 8.52
N SER A 117 -5.31 14.76 8.20
CA SER A 117 -5.67 15.15 6.85
C SER A 117 -4.97 16.46 6.48
N THR A 118 -4.52 16.52 5.23
CA THR A 118 -3.96 17.72 4.62
C THR A 118 -4.88 18.15 3.50
N ALA A 119 -5.14 19.43 3.37
CA ALA A 119 -5.95 19.98 2.28
C ALA A 119 -5.31 21.26 1.77
N VAL A 120 -5.65 21.64 0.54
CA VAL A 120 -5.30 22.95 -0.02
C VAL A 120 -6.57 23.75 -0.27
N TYR A 121 -6.49 25.04 0.00
CA TYR A 121 -7.52 26.01 -0.29
C TYR A 121 -7.05 26.94 -1.41
N ALA A 122 -7.86 27.08 -2.44
CA ALA A 122 -7.64 28.05 -3.50
C ALA A 122 -8.99 28.56 -4.02
N HIS A 123 -9.16 29.88 -4.09
CA HIS A 123 -10.31 30.55 -4.71
C HIS A 123 -11.67 30.01 -4.24
N GLY A 124 -11.89 29.90 -2.93
CA GLY A 124 -13.18 29.43 -2.38
C GLY A 124 -13.39 27.91 -2.36
N SER A 125 -12.40 27.12 -2.78
CA SER A 125 -12.52 25.67 -2.90
C SER A 125 -11.46 24.92 -2.11
N TRP A 126 -11.88 23.88 -1.41
CA TRP A 126 -10.99 22.97 -0.70
C TRP A 126 -10.76 21.70 -1.50
N THR A 127 -9.50 21.32 -1.64
CA THR A 127 -9.09 20.04 -2.21
C THR A 127 -8.33 19.24 -1.16
N LEU A 128 -8.89 18.11 -0.75
CA LEU A 128 -8.21 17.19 0.16
C LEU A 128 -6.98 16.61 -0.56
N LEU A 129 -5.81 16.84 0.02
CA LEU A 129 -4.60 16.14 -0.41
C LEU A 129 -4.66 14.75 0.19
N ILE A 130 -4.73 13.76 -0.69
CA ILE A 130 -4.57 12.37 -0.29
C ILE A 130 -3.11 12.28 0.15
N ASN A 131 -2.89 12.09 1.45
CA ASN A 131 -1.60 11.70 2.01
C ASN A 131 -1.03 10.61 1.07
N PRO A 132 0.24 10.64 0.62
CA PRO A 132 0.77 9.51 -0.13
C PRO A 132 0.41 8.26 0.67
N PRO A 133 -0.25 7.26 0.06
CA PRO A 133 -0.77 6.12 0.80
C PRO A 133 0.35 5.60 1.69
N SER A 134 0.09 5.51 2.99
CA SER A 134 1.00 4.93 3.97
C SER A 134 1.22 3.47 3.61
N SER A 135 2.14 3.18 2.68
CA SER A 135 2.49 1.82 2.25
C SER A 135 1.29 0.89 2.00
N THR A 136 0.11 1.42 1.65
CA THR A 136 -0.99 0.61 1.16
C THR A 136 -0.68 0.36 -0.30
N ILE A 137 0.05 -0.73 -0.53
CA ILE A 137 0.00 -1.46 -1.80
C ILE A 137 -1.48 -1.52 -2.17
N SER A 138 -1.89 -0.72 -3.15
CA SER A 138 -3.29 -0.51 -3.50
C SER A 138 -3.95 -1.87 -3.67
N ALA A 139 -5.13 -2.09 -3.11
CA ALA A 139 -5.85 -3.38 -3.22
C ALA A 139 -5.89 -3.89 -4.68
N VAL A 140 -5.86 -2.97 -5.64
CA VAL A 140 -5.71 -3.22 -7.08
C VAL A 140 -4.42 -4.00 -7.39
N THR A 141 -3.26 -3.56 -6.89
CA THR A 141 -1.98 -4.25 -7.10
C THR A 141 -1.95 -5.65 -6.49
N THR A 142 -2.55 -5.85 -5.30
CA THR A 142 -2.69 -7.19 -4.71
C THR A 142 -3.56 -8.11 -5.56
N LEU A 143 -4.69 -7.60 -6.07
CA LEU A 143 -5.60 -8.35 -6.95
C LEU A 143 -4.95 -8.68 -8.30
N LEU A 144 -4.20 -7.76 -8.89
CA LEU A 144 -3.48 -7.98 -10.15
C LEU A 144 -2.39 -9.05 -10.00
N VAL A 145 -1.63 -9.02 -8.89
CA VAL A 145 -0.61 -10.03 -8.59
C VAL A 145 -1.27 -11.40 -8.37
N ALA A 146 -2.36 -11.48 -7.61
CA ALA A 146 -3.09 -12.72 -7.39
C ALA A 146 -3.66 -13.31 -8.71
N ALA A 147 -4.25 -12.46 -9.56
CA ALA A 147 -4.76 -12.87 -10.88
C ALA A 147 -3.65 -13.42 -11.78
N PHE A 148 -2.48 -12.79 -11.79
CA PHE A 148 -1.32 -13.25 -12.54
C PHE A 148 -0.88 -14.66 -12.11
N PHE A 149 -0.80 -14.93 -10.81
CA PHE A 149 -0.43 -16.26 -10.30
C PHE A 149 -1.48 -17.33 -10.61
N ILE A 150 -2.78 -17.01 -10.56
CA ILE A 150 -3.84 -17.94 -10.93
C ILE A 150 -3.71 -18.37 -12.39
N VAL A 151 -3.44 -17.43 -13.30
CA VAL A 151 -3.21 -17.71 -14.73
C VAL A 151 -1.98 -18.60 -14.91
N LEU A 152 -0.90 -18.32 -14.18
CA LEU A 152 0.36 -19.05 -14.28
C LEU A 152 0.24 -20.50 -13.78
N ILE A 153 -0.48 -20.71 -12.67
CA ILE A 153 -0.82 -22.04 -12.15
C ILE A 153 -1.69 -22.80 -13.15
N GLY A 154 -2.71 -22.15 -13.73
CA GLY A 154 -3.58 -22.74 -14.74
C GLY A 154 -2.80 -23.17 -15.99
N LEU A 155 -1.91 -22.32 -16.48
CA LEU A 155 -1.03 -22.61 -17.62
C LEU A 155 -0.11 -23.80 -17.33
N PHE A 156 0.52 -23.83 -16.15
CA PHE A 156 1.39 -24.93 -15.76
C PHE A 156 0.63 -26.26 -15.64
N ALA A 157 -0.56 -26.24 -15.02
CA ALA A 157 -1.43 -27.40 -14.94
C ALA A 157 -1.85 -27.89 -16.34
N TRP A 158 -2.10 -26.98 -17.28
CA TRP A 158 -2.41 -27.32 -18.66
C TRP A 158 -1.22 -27.97 -19.39
N ILE A 159 -0.01 -27.40 -19.26
CA ILE A 159 1.22 -27.97 -19.85
C ILE A 159 1.47 -29.38 -19.28
N ALA A 160 1.34 -29.56 -17.97
CA ALA A 160 1.50 -30.86 -17.32
C ALA A 160 0.48 -31.90 -17.83
N ARG A 161 -0.80 -31.52 -17.97
CA ARG A 161 -1.83 -32.41 -18.56
C ARG A 161 -1.53 -32.75 -20.01
N ARG A 162 -1.00 -31.80 -20.79
CA ARG A 162 -0.63 -32.01 -22.19
C ARG A 162 0.58 -32.95 -22.32
N ALA A 163 1.58 -32.81 -21.46
CA ALA A 163 2.75 -33.69 -21.42
C ALA A 163 2.36 -35.13 -21.06
N ARG A 164 1.50 -35.34 -20.06
CA ARG A 164 0.97 -36.68 -19.73
C ARG A 164 0.24 -37.33 -20.90
N ARG A 165 -0.63 -36.59 -21.60
CA ARG A 165 -1.37 -37.12 -22.76
C ARG A 165 -0.44 -37.63 -23.86
N LYS A 166 0.68 -36.94 -24.12
CA LYS A 166 1.67 -37.39 -25.11
C LYS A 166 2.42 -38.65 -24.68
N GLN A 167 2.72 -38.81 -23.39
CA GLN A 167 3.37 -40.02 -22.86
C GLN A 167 2.48 -41.26 -22.95
N PHE A 168 1.17 -41.12 -22.73
CA PHE A 168 0.23 -42.23 -22.90
C PHE A 168 0.00 -42.61 -24.37
N ALA A 169 0.05 -41.65 -25.30
CA ALA A 169 -0.01 -41.96 -26.73
C ALA A 169 1.22 -42.78 -27.18
N ALA A 170 2.42 -42.41 -26.72
CA ALA A 170 3.65 -43.16 -27.01
C ALA A 170 3.72 -44.56 -26.35
N LEU A 171 2.92 -44.81 -25.30
CA LEU A 171 2.81 -46.13 -24.66
C LEU A 171 1.72 -47.02 -25.30
N ALA A 172 0.78 -46.42 -26.02
CA ALA A 172 -0.32 -47.13 -26.68
C ALA A 172 0.08 -47.70 -28.05
N ASP A 173 1.08 -47.12 -28.70
CA ASP A 173 1.68 -47.66 -29.93
C ASP A 173 2.61 -48.84 -29.56
N GLY A 174 2.00 -50.00 -29.30
CA GLY A 174 2.70 -51.24 -29.01
C GLY A 174 3.70 -51.61 -30.11
N PHE A 175 4.87 -52.10 -29.70
CA PHE A 175 5.90 -52.65 -30.58
C PHE A 175 5.30 -53.69 -31.55
N PRO A 176 5.43 -53.53 -32.89
CA PRO A 176 4.94 -54.54 -33.82
C PRO A 176 5.86 -55.76 -33.78
N PHE A 177 5.35 -56.89 -33.30
CA PHE A 177 6.01 -58.18 -33.47
C PHE A 177 5.54 -58.82 -34.78
N PRO A 178 6.46 -59.33 -35.63
CA PRO A 178 6.05 -60.12 -36.79
C PRO A 178 5.44 -61.46 -36.33
N PRO A 179 4.38 -61.96 -37.01
CA PRO A 179 3.70 -63.18 -36.61
C PRO A 179 4.60 -64.40 -36.85
N GLY A 180 4.87 -65.19 -35.81
CA GLY A 180 5.51 -66.51 -35.92
C GLY A 180 6.75 -66.81 -35.03
N SER A 181 7.07 -66.00 -34.02
CA SER A 181 8.20 -66.31 -33.12
C SER A 181 7.79 -67.24 -31.96
N PRO A 182 8.52 -68.33 -31.68
CA PRO A 182 8.25 -69.20 -30.55
C PRO A 182 8.68 -68.52 -29.25
N VAL A 183 7.73 -68.25 -28.37
CA VAL A 183 7.98 -67.71 -27.02
C VAL A 183 8.57 -68.82 -26.16
N THR A 184 9.85 -68.72 -25.82
CA THR A 184 10.43 -69.46 -24.69
C THR A 184 10.62 -68.48 -23.54
N TRP A 185 10.01 -68.77 -22.40
CA TRP A 185 10.17 -67.97 -21.20
C TRP A 185 11.56 -68.21 -20.61
N ILE A 186 12.44 -67.22 -20.71
CA ILE A 186 13.57 -67.11 -19.80
C ILE A 186 13.05 -66.33 -18.60
N GLU A 187 12.93 -66.98 -17.44
CA GLU A 187 12.80 -66.26 -16.17
C GLU A 187 14.09 -65.46 -15.94
N THR A 188 14.10 -64.21 -16.38
CA THR A 188 15.07 -63.24 -15.89
C THR A 188 14.80 -63.02 -14.40
N PRO A 189 15.83 -63.03 -13.52
CA PRO A 189 15.62 -62.70 -12.12
C PRO A 189 14.99 -61.30 -12.05
N ARG A 190 14.03 -61.11 -11.13
CA ARG A 190 13.36 -59.82 -10.89
C ARG A 190 14.39 -58.69 -10.85
N GLN A 191 14.60 -58.05 -11.99
CA GLN A 191 15.24 -56.75 -12.08
C GLN A 191 14.21 -55.78 -11.51
N THR A 192 14.36 -55.44 -10.24
CA THR A 192 13.79 -54.20 -9.69
C THR A 192 14.50 -53.03 -10.36
N GLY A 193 14.26 -52.86 -11.67
CA GLY A 193 14.68 -51.70 -12.41
C GLY A 193 13.93 -50.51 -11.83
N ARG A 194 14.64 -49.67 -11.10
CA ARG A 194 14.16 -48.34 -10.71
C ARG A 194 13.74 -47.62 -11.98
N GLY A 195 12.43 -47.56 -12.22
CA GLY A 195 11.85 -46.85 -13.33
C GLY A 195 12.33 -45.40 -13.33
N PHE A 196 12.86 -44.96 -14.46
CA PHE A 196 12.97 -43.55 -14.77
C PHE A 196 11.57 -42.91 -14.60
N GLY A 197 11.45 -41.93 -13.71
CA GLY A 197 10.24 -41.09 -13.61
C GLY A 197 9.40 -41.20 -12.35
N ARG A 198 9.89 -41.78 -11.25
CA ARG A 198 9.24 -41.65 -9.92
C ARG A 198 10.14 -40.94 -8.91
N MET A 199 10.45 -39.65 -9.09
CA MET A 199 10.82 -38.79 -7.94
C MET A 199 11.01 -37.28 -8.19
N ALA A 200 10.92 -36.75 -9.42
CA ALA A 200 11.07 -35.30 -9.62
C ALA A 200 9.75 -34.51 -9.54
N PHE A 201 8.62 -35.13 -9.89
CA PHE A 201 7.34 -34.41 -10.05
C PHE A 201 6.72 -33.87 -8.74
N PRO A 202 6.66 -34.63 -7.63
CA PRO A 202 6.16 -34.07 -6.37
C PRO A 202 7.15 -33.06 -5.74
N ARG A 203 8.45 -33.19 -6.03
CA ARG A 203 9.49 -32.29 -5.52
C ARG A 203 9.43 -30.91 -6.18
N ILE A 204 9.25 -30.84 -7.50
CA ILE A 204 9.07 -29.58 -8.23
C ILE A 204 7.72 -28.94 -7.88
N LEU A 205 6.66 -29.74 -7.72
CA LEU A 205 5.35 -29.24 -7.31
C LEU A 205 5.38 -28.60 -5.91
N MET A 206 6.12 -29.20 -4.98
CA MET A 206 6.29 -28.66 -3.63
C MET A 206 7.12 -27.35 -3.64
N VAL A 207 8.14 -27.27 -4.50
CA VAL A 207 8.97 -26.06 -4.69
C VAL A 207 8.17 -24.92 -5.34
N VAL A 208 7.35 -25.20 -6.35
CA VAL A 208 6.56 -24.18 -7.07
C VAL A 208 5.36 -23.68 -6.25
N VAL A 209 4.82 -24.49 -5.34
CA VAL A 209 3.66 -24.13 -4.51
C VAL A 209 4.05 -23.48 -3.18
N LEU A 210 5.16 -23.88 -2.54
CA LEU A 210 5.53 -23.34 -1.23
C LEU A 210 6.32 -22.03 -1.30
N LEU A 211 7.13 -21.81 -2.34
CA LEU A 211 7.88 -20.55 -2.52
C LEU A 211 6.96 -19.31 -2.56
N PRO A 212 5.83 -19.30 -3.31
CA PRO A 212 4.89 -18.17 -3.32
C PRO A 212 4.18 -17.97 -1.98
N VAL A 213 3.84 -19.04 -1.27
CA VAL A 213 3.16 -18.98 0.04
C VAL A 213 4.09 -18.37 1.10
N VAL A 214 5.38 -18.72 1.09
CA VAL A 214 6.38 -18.11 1.97
C VAL A 214 6.65 -16.65 1.59
N PHE A 215 6.62 -16.31 0.29
CA PHE A 215 6.73 -14.92 -0.19
C PHE A 215 5.53 -14.04 0.25
N LEU A 216 4.32 -14.62 0.23
CA LEU A 216 3.10 -13.95 0.72
C LEU A 216 3.11 -13.71 2.24
N ILE A 217 3.67 -14.65 3.02
CA ILE A 217 3.79 -14.51 4.48
C ILE A 217 4.91 -13.52 4.85
N GLY A 218 6.03 -13.52 4.11
CA GLY A 218 7.16 -12.63 4.34
C GLY A 218 6.93 -11.17 3.95
N TYR A 219 6.03 -10.87 3.00
CA TYR A 219 5.71 -9.48 2.64
C TYR A 219 4.95 -8.71 3.75
N SER A 220 4.44 -9.42 4.74
CA SER A 220 3.76 -8.85 5.91
C SER A 220 4.73 -8.46 7.04
N ILE A 221 6.04 -8.79 6.92
CA ILE A 221 7.05 -8.52 7.95
C ILE A 221 8.31 -7.98 7.25
N ASN A 222 8.63 -6.70 7.47
CA ASN A 222 9.84 -5.96 7.07
C ASN A 222 10.74 -6.62 6.01
N LEU A 223 10.92 -5.97 4.85
CA LEU A 223 11.72 -6.39 3.68
C LEU A 223 13.01 -7.18 4.01
N LEU A 224 13.73 -6.82 5.07
CA LEU A 224 14.93 -7.53 5.55
C LEU A 224 14.65 -9.01 5.94
N ALA A 225 13.55 -9.28 6.64
CA ALA A 225 13.16 -10.61 7.07
C ALA A 225 12.79 -11.51 5.88
N GLY A 226 12.11 -10.93 4.87
CA GLY A 226 11.81 -11.62 3.62
C GLY A 226 13.08 -12.02 2.85
N ILE A 227 14.08 -11.14 2.79
CA ILE A 227 15.37 -11.41 2.14
C ILE A 227 16.14 -12.52 2.87
N VAL A 228 16.19 -12.49 4.21
CA VAL A 228 16.89 -13.52 5.01
C VAL A 228 16.23 -14.90 4.84
N ILE A 229 14.91 -14.97 4.82
CA ILE A 229 14.18 -16.23 4.60
C ILE A 229 14.44 -16.76 3.17
N ALA A 230 14.38 -15.89 2.16
CA ALA A 230 14.65 -16.27 0.77
C ALA A 230 16.08 -16.80 0.57
N ILE A 231 17.07 -16.16 1.19
CA ILE A 231 18.47 -16.61 1.13
C ILE A 231 18.65 -17.96 1.85
N THR A 232 18.04 -18.12 3.04
CA THR A 232 18.13 -19.36 3.82
C THR A 232 17.53 -20.55 3.06
N TYR A 233 16.38 -20.36 2.43
CA TYR A 233 15.76 -21.40 1.60
C TYR A 233 16.52 -21.63 0.29
N GLY A 234 17.07 -20.58 -0.33
CA GLY A 234 17.93 -20.71 -1.51
C GLY A 234 19.19 -21.54 -1.24
N LEU A 235 19.84 -21.33 -0.09
CA LEU A 235 21.04 -22.09 0.32
C LEU A 235 20.73 -23.55 0.64
N LEU A 236 19.61 -23.84 1.31
CA LEU A 236 19.14 -25.22 1.53
C LEU A 236 18.86 -25.95 0.20
N MET A 237 18.34 -25.25 -0.80
CA MET A 237 18.08 -25.80 -2.13
C MET A 237 19.36 -26.18 -2.87
N ILE A 238 20.44 -25.39 -2.76
CA ILE A 238 21.74 -25.69 -3.37
C ILE A 238 22.35 -26.95 -2.75
N GLY A 239 22.26 -27.12 -1.43
CA GLY A 239 22.73 -28.32 -0.73
C GLY A 239 22.01 -29.61 -1.16
N PHE A 240 20.70 -29.54 -1.43
CA PHE A 240 19.90 -30.70 -1.86
C PHE A 240 20.08 -31.08 -3.33
N ILE A 241 20.42 -30.12 -4.19
CA ILE A 241 20.75 -30.39 -5.60
C ILE A 241 22.16 -31.01 -5.68
N ALA A 242 23.11 -30.52 -4.88
CA ALA A 242 24.47 -31.06 -4.83
C ALA A 242 24.53 -32.50 -4.28
N ALA A 243 23.67 -32.86 -3.32
CA ALA A 243 23.60 -34.22 -2.78
C ALA A 243 23.03 -35.28 -3.76
N GLY A 244 22.45 -34.86 -4.89
CA GLY A 244 21.84 -35.75 -5.88
C GLY A 244 22.75 -36.17 -7.04
N SER A 245 23.99 -35.66 -7.14
CA SER A 245 24.86 -35.84 -8.31
C SER A 245 26.04 -36.81 -8.13
N THR A 246 26.23 -37.40 -6.95
CA THR A 246 27.34 -38.33 -6.70
C THR A 246 26.87 -39.77 -6.52
N GLU A 247 26.58 -40.47 -7.62
CA GLU A 247 26.73 -41.93 -7.66
C GLU A 247 27.60 -42.31 -8.87
N THR A 248 28.85 -42.65 -8.60
CA THR A 248 29.82 -43.19 -9.56
C THR A 248 29.47 -44.63 -9.92
N ILE A 249 29.24 -44.92 -11.21
CA ILE A 249 28.99 -46.27 -11.74
C ILE A 249 30.33 -47.02 -11.87
N PRO A 250 30.53 -48.22 -11.27
CA PRO A 250 31.65 -49.07 -11.64
C PRO A 250 31.40 -49.74 -12.99
N LYS A 251 32.35 -49.63 -13.92
CA LYS A 251 32.39 -50.40 -15.17
C LYS A 251 32.86 -51.84 -14.87
N SER A 252 32.18 -52.84 -15.42
CA SER A 252 32.87 -54.05 -15.89
C SER A 252 32.15 -54.70 -17.05
N ILE A 253 32.87 -54.86 -18.15
CA ILE A 253 32.59 -55.70 -19.31
C ILE A 253 33.00 -57.13 -18.97
N GLY A 254 32.18 -58.12 -19.32
CA GLY A 254 32.55 -59.53 -19.34
C GLY A 254 31.93 -60.21 -20.56
N ILE A 255 32.78 -60.62 -21.49
CA ILE A 255 32.47 -61.48 -22.64
C ILE A 255 32.70 -62.93 -22.17
N THR A 256 31.78 -63.85 -22.46
CA THR A 256 32.06 -65.30 -22.40
C THR A 256 32.22 -65.84 -23.81
N PRO A 257 33.31 -66.56 -24.16
CA PRO A 257 33.38 -67.33 -25.40
C PRO A 257 32.47 -68.57 -25.29
N ASN A 258 32.04 -69.04 -26.46
CA ASN A 258 31.20 -70.21 -26.75
C ASN A 258 31.33 -71.39 -25.78
#